data_AF-A0A127T799-F1
#
_entry.id   AF-A0A127T799-F1
#
_cell.length_a   1.000
_cell.length_b   1.000
_cell.length_c   1.000
_cell.angle_alpha   90.00
_cell.angle_beta   90.00
_cell.angle_gamma   90.00
#
_symmetry.space_group_name_H-M   'P 1'
#
loop_
_entity.id
_entity.type
_entity.pdbx_description
1 polymer ?
#
loop_
_entity_poly.entity_id
_entity_poly.type
_entity_poly.pdbx_seq_one_letter_code
_entity_poly.pdbx_strand_id
1 'polypeptide(L)'
;GVSHMTIRRDVSKLEEQGLLVSVSGGVRAVSRLAAEPSHLVKSTLQSEEKQAIGALAASHIAKNSCIYLDAGTTTLALARAILDRNDLQVVTNDFEITQLLIDASQCGVIHTGGTLCRENRSCVGESAAR
;
A
#
# COMPACT_ATOMS: atom_id res chain seq x y z
N GLY A 1 -5.82 -13.68 17.58
CA GLY A 1 -6.42 -14.11 16.29
C GLY A 1 -7.92 -14.25 16.49
N VAL A 2 -8.72 -13.75 15.55
CA VAL A 2 -10.18 -13.92 15.54
C VAL A 2 -10.56 -15.17 14.75
N SER A 3 -11.65 -15.84 15.13
CA SER A 3 -12.11 -17.05 14.43
C SER A 3 -12.81 -16.71 13.11
N HIS A 4 -12.76 -17.61 12.13
CA HIS A 4 -13.52 -17.48 10.87
C HIS A 4 -15.04 -17.29 11.11
N MET A 5 -15.56 -17.88 12.19
CA MET A 5 -16.96 -17.70 12.60
C MET A 5 -17.25 -16.27 13.07
N THR A 6 -16.28 -15.63 13.73
CA THR A 6 -16.38 -14.22 14.15
C THR A 6 -16.41 -13.31 12.93
N ILE A 7 -15.50 -13.51 11.98
CA ILE A 7 -15.43 -12.74 10.74
C ILE A 7 -16.73 -12.85 9.93
N ARG A 8 -17.24 -14.08 9.74
CA ARG A 8 -18.51 -14.28 9.02
C ARG A 8 -19.69 -13.61 9.71
N ARG A 9 -19.76 -13.69 11.04
CA ARG A 9 -20.85 -13.08 11.82
C ARG A 9 -20.82 -11.56 11.77
N ASP A 10 -19.64 -10.96 11.82
CA ASP A 10 -19.48 -9.51 11.73
C ASP A 10 -19.77 -9.00 10.32
N VAL A 11 -19.34 -9.75 9.29
CA VAL A 11 -19.71 -9.48 7.89
C VAL A 11 -21.23 -9.52 7.70
N SER A 12 -21.90 -10.58 8.18
CA SER A 12 -23.36 -10.69 8.05
C SER A 12 -24.10 -9.56 8.75
N LYS A 13 -23.65 -9.13 9.95
CA LYS A 13 -24.23 -7.97 10.64
C LYS A 13 -24.07 -6.67 9.84
N LEU A 14 -22.92 -6.48 9.19
CA LEU A 14 -22.65 -5.28 8.39
C LEU A 14 -23.41 -5.30 7.05
N GLU A 15 -23.68 -6.47 6.49
CA GLU A 15 -24.59 -6.63 5.34
C GLU A 15 -26.05 -6.36 5.74
N GLU A 16 -26.53 -6.88 6.87
CA GLU A 16 -27.87 -6.60 7.41
C GLU A 16 -28.09 -5.11 7.68
N GLN A 17 -27.03 -4.39 8.06
CA GLN A 17 -27.05 -2.93 8.27
C GLN A 17 -26.94 -2.13 6.97
N GLY A 18 -26.81 -2.78 5.81
CA GLY A 18 -26.65 -2.11 4.51
C GLY A 18 -25.33 -1.32 4.40
N LEU A 19 -24.32 -1.68 5.18
CA LEU A 19 -23.00 -1.01 5.18
C LEU A 19 -22.03 -1.68 4.21
N LEU A 20 -22.16 -3.00 4.00
CA LEU A 20 -21.32 -3.80 3.12
C LEU A 20 -22.17 -4.72 2.21
N VAL A 21 -21.57 -5.20 1.12
CA VAL A 21 -22.09 -6.24 0.22
C VAL A 21 -20.99 -7.27 0.01
N SER A 22 -21.31 -8.55 0.13
CA SER A 22 -20.43 -9.64 -0.26
C SER A 22 -20.14 -9.63 -1.77
N VAL A 23 -18.89 -9.89 -2.11
CA VAL A 23 -18.42 -10.10 -3.48
C VAL A 23 -17.65 -11.41 -3.53
N SER A 24 -17.43 -11.95 -4.74
CA SER A 24 -16.60 -13.15 -4.88
C SER A 24 -15.22 -12.91 -4.26
N GLY A 25 -14.90 -13.61 -3.18
CA GLY A 25 -13.62 -13.49 -2.46
C GLY A 25 -13.53 -12.39 -1.40
N GLY A 26 -14.60 -11.65 -1.07
CA GLY A 26 -14.51 -10.60 -0.06
C GLY A 26 -15.81 -9.84 0.22
N VAL A 27 -15.65 -8.61 0.73
CA VAL A 27 -16.76 -7.69 1.03
C VAL A 27 -16.42 -6.28 0.52
N ARG A 28 -17.43 -5.55 0.07
CA ARG A 28 -17.32 -4.17 -0.45
C ARG A 28 -18.31 -3.27 0.28
N ALA A 29 -17.93 -2.05 0.65
CA ALA A 29 -18.88 -1.11 1.26
C ALA A 29 -19.97 -0.63 0.29
N VAL A 30 -21.21 -0.51 0.80
CA VAL A 30 -22.40 -0.06 0.05
C VAL A 30 -22.32 1.44 -0.25
N SER A 31 -21.86 2.23 0.72
CA SER A 31 -21.51 3.62 0.51
C SER A 31 -20.08 3.73 -0.01
N ARG A 32 -19.80 4.74 -0.84
CA ARG A 32 -18.45 5.31 -0.86
C ARG A 32 -18.20 5.78 0.57
N LEU A 33 -17.58 4.94 1.40
CA LEU A 33 -16.86 5.37 2.60
C LEU A 33 -16.17 6.68 2.22
N ALA A 34 -16.37 7.72 3.05
CA ALA A 34 -15.90 9.09 2.84
C ALA A 34 -14.66 9.08 1.93
N ALA A 35 -14.80 9.68 0.74
CA ALA A 35 -13.81 9.61 -0.33
C ALA A 35 -12.42 9.57 0.28
N GLU A 36 -11.70 8.46 0.06
CA GLU A 36 -10.41 8.26 0.72
C GLU A 36 -9.61 9.55 0.64
N PRO A 37 -9.10 10.07 1.78
CA PRO A 37 -8.35 11.31 1.75
C PRO A 37 -7.26 11.16 0.71
N SER A 38 -7.09 12.19 -0.12
CA SER A 38 -6.09 12.15 -1.18
C SER A 38 -4.72 11.81 -0.60
N HIS A 39 -3.83 11.28 -1.44
CA HIS A 39 -2.48 10.91 -1.03
C HIS A 39 -1.77 12.05 -0.25
N LEU A 40 -2.00 13.30 -0.67
CA LEU A 40 -1.49 14.53 -0.01
C LEU A 40 -2.05 14.76 1.41
N VAL A 41 -3.32 14.42 1.65
CA VAL A 41 -3.91 14.51 3.00
C VAL A 41 -3.41 13.36 3.86
N LYS A 42 -3.29 12.15 3.29
CA LYS A 42 -2.73 11.00 4.00
C LYS A 42 -1.25 11.22 4.36
N SER A 43 -0.45 11.93 3.57
CA SER A 43 1.00 12.06 3.82
C SER A 43 1.34 12.96 5.01
N THR A 44 0.45 13.90 5.35
CA THR A 44 0.61 14.82 6.48
C THR A 44 0.02 14.26 7.77
N LEU A 45 -1.00 13.41 7.69
CA LEU A 45 -1.58 12.72 8.84
C LEU A 45 -0.65 11.61 9.35
N GLN A 46 -0.37 11.60 10.66
CA GLN A 46 0.38 10.55 11.36
C GLN A 46 1.77 10.29 10.75
N SER A 47 2.47 11.38 10.38
CA SER A 47 3.75 11.28 9.68
C SER A 47 4.82 10.63 10.55
N GLU A 48 4.85 10.92 11.85
CA GLU A 48 5.83 10.37 12.79
C GLU A 48 5.67 8.86 12.94
N GLU A 49 4.44 8.36 13.11
CA GLU A 49 4.17 6.93 13.23
C GLU A 49 4.55 6.19 11.95
N LYS A 50 4.28 6.77 10.77
CA LYS A 50 4.68 6.19 9.48
C LYS A 50 6.18 6.14 9.32
N GLN A 51 6.89 7.18 9.74
CA GLN A 51 8.36 7.21 9.75
C GLN A 51 8.92 6.13 10.69
N ALA A 52 8.36 5.99 11.89
CA ALA A 52 8.75 4.96 12.84
C ALA A 52 8.53 3.54 12.28
N ILE A 53 7.36 3.29 11.67
CA ILE A 53 7.07 2.01 11.00
C ILE A 53 8.05 1.77 9.85
N GLY A 54 8.31 2.78 9.01
CA GLY A 54 9.24 2.68 7.89
C GLY A 54 10.67 2.35 8.33
N ALA A 55 11.17 3.04 9.36
CA ALA A 55 12.50 2.79 9.91
C ALA A 55 12.62 1.38 10.51
N LEU A 56 11.62 0.95 11.28
CA LEU A 56 11.60 -0.40 11.85
C LEU A 56 11.56 -1.46 10.75
N ALA A 57 10.67 -1.32 9.77
CA ALA A 57 10.57 -2.25 8.65
C ALA A 57 11.88 -2.32 7.85
N ALA A 58 12.55 -1.18 7.61
CA ALA A 58 13.84 -1.14 6.92
C ALA A 58 14.92 -1.98 7.63
N SER A 59 14.90 -2.01 8.97
CA SER A 59 15.85 -2.80 9.77
C SER A 59 15.71 -4.32 9.60
N HIS A 60 14.55 -4.79 9.12
CA HIS A 60 14.28 -6.21 8.88
C HIS A 60 14.62 -6.66 7.45
N ILE A 61 14.99 -5.74 6.54
CA ILE A 61 15.29 -6.08 5.14
C ILE A 61 16.72 -6.60 5.02
N ALA A 62 16.85 -7.89 4.73
CA ALA A 62 18.12 -8.54 4.48
C ALA A 62 18.86 -7.93 3.28
N LYS A 63 20.18 -8.08 3.25
CA LYS A 63 21.02 -7.61 2.15
C LYS A 63 20.67 -8.34 0.84
N ASN A 64 20.75 -7.62 -0.29
CA ASN A 64 20.49 -8.16 -1.63
C ASN A 64 19.07 -8.73 -1.82
N SER A 65 18.07 -8.17 -1.13
CA SER A 65 16.68 -8.62 -1.22
C SER A 65 15.93 -7.93 -2.36
N CYS A 66 14.95 -8.65 -2.92
CA CYS A 66 13.89 -8.06 -3.74
C CYS A 66 12.66 -7.84 -2.86
N ILE A 67 12.14 -6.61 -2.81
CA ILE A 67 11.01 -6.22 -1.97
C ILE A 67 9.90 -5.60 -2.81
N TYR A 68 8.65 -5.82 -2.42
CA TYR A 68 7.51 -5.15 -3.00
C TYR A 68 7.02 -4.02 -2.08
N LEU A 69 6.84 -2.82 -2.62
CA LEU A 69 6.25 -1.68 -1.95
C LEU A 69 4.93 -1.32 -2.66
N ASP A 70 3.81 -1.58 -2.00
CA ASP A 70 2.49 -1.19 -2.50
C ASP A 70 2.28 0.33 -2.38
N ALA A 71 1.21 0.82 -2.99
CA ALA A 71 0.84 2.22 -2.96
C ALA A 71 0.38 2.69 -1.59
N GLY A 72 1.00 3.75 -1.09
CA GLY A 72 0.62 4.32 0.21
C GLY A 72 1.69 5.13 0.92
N THR A 73 1.21 6.00 1.81
CA THR A 73 2.08 6.92 2.55
C THR A 73 2.99 6.23 3.58
N THR A 74 2.60 5.04 4.08
CA THR A 74 3.43 4.26 5.01
C THR A 74 4.56 3.53 4.27
N THR A 75 4.27 2.94 3.11
CA THR A 75 5.28 2.31 2.25
C THR A 75 6.21 3.34 1.64
N LEU A 76 5.72 4.56 1.37
CA LEU A 76 6.57 5.70 1.01
C LEU A 76 7.54 6.08 2.15
N ALA A 77 7.12 6.03 3.41
CA ALA A 77 8.03 6.27 4.54
C ALA A 77 9.12 5.19 4.63
N LEU A 78 8.78 3.92 4.36
CA LEU A 78 9.77 2.85 4.22
C LEU A 78 10.73 3.11 3.04
N ALA A 79 10.21 3.52 1.88
CA ALA A 79 11.03 3.85 0.71
C ALA A 79 12.07 4.95 1.04
N ARG A 80 11.68 5.97 1.83
CA ARG A 80 12.60 7.01 2.32
C ARG A 80 13.68 6.45 3.25
N ALA A 81 13.35 5.47 4.09
CA ALA A 81 14.28 4.87 5.03
C ALA A 81 15.33 3.96 4.36
N ILE A 82 15.14 3.58 3.09
CA ILE A 82 16.04 2.69 2.34
C ILE A 82 16.75 3.36 1.17
N LEU A 83 16.76 4.69 1.07
CA LEU A 83 17.37 5.41 -0.07
C LEU A 83 18.85 5.08 -0.28
N ASP A 84 19.59 4.82 0.80
CA ASP A 84 21.02 4.47 0.72
C ASP A 84 21.27 2.97 0.45
N ARG A 85 20.22 2.15 0.31
CA ARG A 85 20.30 0.69 0.14
C ARG A 85 20.32 0.28 -1.34
N ASN A 86 21.45 0.56 -1.99
CA ASN A 86 21.67 0.22 -3.40
C ASN A 86 21.76 -1.29 -3.68
N ASP A 87 21.83 -2.12 -2.65
CA ASP A 87 21.81 -3.57 -2.75
C ASP A 87 20.42 -4.15 -3.06
N LEU A 88 19.36 -3.35 -2.97
CA LEU A 88 17.99 -3.82 -3.09
C LEU A 88 17.47 -3.78 -4.53
N GLN A 89 16.49 -4.63 -4.81
CA GLN A 89 15.56 -4.47 -5.92
C GLN A 89 14.17 -4.14 -5.37
N VAL A 90 13.62 -3.00 -5.77
CA VAL A 90 12.30 -2.55 -5.35
C VAL A 90 11.32 -2.75 -6.49
N VAL A 91 10.25 -3.49 -6.24
CA VAL A 91 9.09 -3.61 -7.11
C VAL A 91 7.98 -2.75 -6.52
N THR A 92 7.32 -1.90 -7.30
CA THR A 92 6.22 -1.05 -6.80
C THR A 92 5.21 -0.74 -7.89
N ASN A 93 3.94 -0.55 -7.52
CA ASN A 93 2.91 -0.02 -8.40
C ASN A 93 2.71 1.50 -8.23
N ASP A 94 3.46 2.15 -7.34
CA ASP A 94 3.22 3.52 -6.88
C ASP A 94 4.12 4.53 -7.60
N PHE A 95 3.52 5.55 -8.21
CA PHE A 95 4.26 6.57 -8.96
C PHE A 95 5.06 7.53 -8.06
N GLU A 96 4.62 7.78 -6.82
CA GLU A 96 5.37 8.61 -5.88
C GLU A 96 6.59 7.89 -5.32
N ILE A 97 6.46 6.60 -4.98
CA ILE A 97 7.62 5.78 -4.58
C ILE A 97 8.59 5.68 -5.75
N THR A 98 8.09 5.44 -6.96
CA THR A 98 8.94 5.37 -8.16
C THR A 98 9.70 6.68 -8.39
N GLN A 99 9.02 7.83 -8.31
CA GLN A 99 9.66 9.14 -8.48
C GLN A 99 10.72 9.38 -7.41
N LEU A 100 10.42 9.08 -6.14
CA LEU A 100 11.37 9.21 -5.04
C LEU A 100 12.65 8.40 -5.30
N LEU A 101 12.50 7.16 -5.75
CA LEU A 101 13.65 6.28 -6.01
C LEU A 101 14.45 6.71 -7.24
N ILE A 102 13.79 7.26 -8.28
CA ILE A 102 14.47 7.87 -9.43
C ILE A 102 15.36 9.03 -8.97
N ASP A 103 14.85 9.89 -8.09
CA ASP A 103 15.53 11.12 -7.70
C ASP A 103 16.65 10.89 -6.67
N ALA A 104 16.50 9.88 -5.80
CA ALA A 104 17.29 9.79 -4.57
C ALA A 104 17.87 8.39 -4.24
N SER A 105 17.76 7.40 -5.12
CA SER A 105 18.32 6.05 -4.90
C SER A 105 19.08 5.54 -6.11
N GLN A 106 19.96 4.56 -5.93
CA GLN A 106 20.60 3.80 -7.01
C GLN A 106 20.22 2.30 -6.97
N CYS A 107 19.23 1.94 -6.16
CA CYS A 107 18.71 0.57 -6.11
C CYS A 107 18.02 0.19 -7.44
N GLY A 108 17.88 -1.11 -7.70
CA GLY A 108 17.07 -1.57 -8.84
C GLY A 108 15.60 -1.22 -8.62
N VAL A 109 14.90 -0.75 -9.66
CA VAL A 109 13.47 -0.39 -9.57
C VAL A 109 12.69 -1.06 -10.70
N ILE A 110 11.57 -1.70 -10.35
CA ILE A 110 10.57 -2.24 -11.28
C ILE A 110 9.23 -1.60 -10.93
N HIS A 111 8.67 -0.82 -11.86
CA HIS A 111 7.30 -0.33 -11.71
C HIS A 111 6.32 -1.33 -12.34
N THR A 112 5.38 -1.86 -11.57
CA THR A 112 4.33 -2.72 -12.12
C THR A 112 3.34 -1.86 -12.92
N GLY A 113 3.17 -2.15 -14.20
CA GLY A 113 2.20 -1.47 -15.05
C GLY A 113 0.74 -1.78 -14.68
N GLY A 114 -0.19 -1.51 -15.58
CA GLY A 114 -1.62 -1.78 -15.36
C GLY A 114 -2.48 -0.57 -15.67
N THR A 115 -3.65 -0.49 -15.02
CA THR A 115 -4.56 0.64 -15.17
C THR A 115 -4.23 1.72 -14.15
N LEU A 116 -4.07 2.97 -14.58
CA LEU A 116 -3.82 4.10 -13.71
C LEU A 116 -5.03 4.40 -12.81
N CYS A 117 -4.85 4.31 -11.50
CA CYS A 117 -5.74 4.91 -10.49
C CYS A 117 -5.17 6.29 -10.12
N ARG A 118 -5.88 7.36 -10.51
CA ARG A 118 -5.40 8.73 -10.31
C ARG A 118 -5.45 9.14 -8.84
N GLU A 119 -6.45 8.66 -8.12
CA GLU A 119 -6.72 8.98 -6.72
C GLU A 119 -5.61 8.44 -5.81
N ASN A 120 -5.13 7.23 -6.07
CA ASN A 120 -4.07 6.59 -5.30
C ASN A 120 -2.67 6.71 -5.93
N ARG A 121 -2.57 7.38 -7.09
CA ARG A 121 -1.33 7.57 -7.86
C ARG A 121 -0.55 6.26 -8.07
N SER A 122 -1.27 5.21 -8.47
CA SER A 122 -0.69 3.89 -8.67
C SER A 122 -1.32 3.15 -9.84
N CYS A 123 -0.70 2.05 -10.25
CA CYS A 123 -1.28 1.08 -11.18
C CYS A 123 -2.08 0.01 -10.43
N VAL A 124 -3.24 -0.36 -10.96
CA VAL A 124 -4.15 -1.38 -10.42
C VAL A 124 -4.64 -2.34 -11.50
N GLY A 125 -5.28 -3.43 -11.08
CA GLY A 125 -5.86 -4.45 -11.95
C GLY A 125 -4.94 -5.65 -12.16
N GLU A 126 -5.44 -6.67 -12.85
CA GLU A 126 -4.73 -7.95 -13.00
C GLU A 126 -3.35 -7.80 -13.64
N SER A 127 -3.21 -6.92 -14.61
CA SER A 127 -1.92 -6.64 -15.27
C SER A 127 -0.87 -6.00 -14.35
N ALA A 128 -1.27 -5.43 -13.21
CA ALA A 128 -0.34 -4.91 -12.20
C ALA A 128 0.19 -5.99 -11.26
N ALA A 129 -0.51 -7.12 -11.14
CA ALA A 129 -0.19 -8.19 -10.21
C ALA A 129 0.45 -9.42 -10.89
N ARG A 130 0.72 -9.35 -12.19
CA ARG A 130 1.33 -10.44 -12.99
C ARG A 130 2.85 -10.30 -13.10
#